data_AF-A0A7S1SVH0-F1
#
_entry.id   AF-A0A7S1SVH0-F1
#
_cell.length_a   1.000
_cell.length_b   1.000
_cell.length_c   1.000
_cell.angle_alpha   90.00
_cell.angle_beta   90.00
_cell.angle_gamma   90.00
#
_symmetry.space_group_name_H-M   'P 1'
#
loop_
_entity.id
_entity.type
_entity.pdbx_description
1 polymer ?
#
loop_
_entity_poly.entity_id
_entity_poly.type
_entity_poly.pdbx_seq_one_letter_code
_entity_poly.pdbx_strand_id
1 'polypeptide(L)'
;STGDVEAPPIKAGAEKASGIEAYLEQDLGDLNSKCIYLNQGWWTYQICYKLQIRQLHFKEKKVELQHELGTFDEALTDASAQQEPFFLSEADFLPDMKTHLRYARHIFSNGSPCGEEDSEVRHTELRIACSPDMGIHMKIREPEVCSYIIVLYLPALCEHPDYSPARG
;
A
#
# COMPACT_ATOMS: atom_id res chain seq x y z
N SER A 1 -23.55 -50.97 1.96
CA SER A 1 -22.28 -50.24 2.05
C SER A 1 -22.26 -49.09 1.07
N THR A 2 -22.66 -47.92 1.53
CA THR A 2 -22.35 -46.61 0.95
C THR A 2 -22.35 -45.67 2.16
N GLY A 3 -21.15 -45.35 2.65
CA GLY A 3 -20.96 -44.43 3.77
C GLY A 3 -20.89 -43.02 3.23
N ASP A 4 -21.87 -42.20 3.56
CA ASP A 4 -21.82 -40.76 3.35
C ASP A 4 -20.87 -40.17 4.40
N VAL A 5 -19.72 -39.67 3.95
CA VAL A 5 -18.75 -38.96 4.79
C VAL A 5 -19.21 -37.50 4.85
N GLU A 6 -19.85 -37.14 5.95
CA GLU A 6 -20.23 -35.76 6.26
C GLU A 6 -18.95 -34.95 6.54
N ALA A 7 -18.63 -34.00 5.65
CA ALA A 7 -17.52 -33.08 5.85
C ALA A 7 -17.85 -32.10 6.99
N PRO A 8 -16.91 -31.79 7.91
CA PRO A 8 -17.16 -30.88 9.01
C PRO A 8 -17.32 -29.44 8.51
N PRO A 9 -18.10 -28.60 9.22
CA PRO A 9 -18.31 -27.22 8.81
C PRO A 9 -16.99 -26.43 8.95
N ILE A 10 -16.53 -25.86 7.84
CA ILE A 10 -15.44 -24.88 7.86
C ILE A 10 -15.97 -23.65 8.58
N LYS A 11 -15.57 -23.50 9.85
CA LYS A 11 -15.70 -22.23 10.55
C LYS A 11 -14.73 -21.27 9.89
N ALA A 12 -15.25 -20.37 9.05
CA ALA A 12 -14.54 -19.16 8.67
C ALA A 12 -14.33 -18.34 9.95
N GLY A 13 -13.13 -18.43 10.51
CA GLY A 13 -12.68 -17.49 11.52
C GLY A 13 -12.46 -16.15 10.83
N ALA A 14 -13.24 -15.14 11.21
CA ALA A 14 -12.86 -13.76 10.98
C ALA A 14 -11.61 -13.51 11.81
N GLU A 15 -10.45 -13.57 11.16
CA GLU A 15 -9.20 -13.13 11.76
C GLU A 15 -9.31 -11.61 11.95
N LYS A 16 -9.21 -11.15 13.20
CA LYS A 16 -9.34 -9.73 13.52
C LYS A 16 -8.24 -8.96 12.79
N ALA A 17 -8.62 -8.02 11.93
CA ALA A 17 -7.75 -6.94 11.48
C ALA A 17 -6.92 -6.45 12.68
N SER A 18 -5.60 -6.46 12.54
CA SER A 18 -4.68 -5.91 13.54
C SER A 18 -5.06 -4.45 13.83
N GLY A 19 -4.73 -3.94 15.02
CA GLY A 19 -5.22 -2.62 15.47
C GLY A 19 -4.98 -1.49 14.48
N ILE A 20 -3.89 -1.56 13.70
CA ILE A 20 -3.56 -0.59 12.66
C ILE A 20 -4.44 -0.70 11.41
N GLU A 21 -4.83 -1.90 11.00
CA GLU A 21 -5.68 -2.10 9.82
C GLU A 21 -7.07 -1.52 10.03
N ALA A 22 -7.65 -1.74 11.21
CA ALA A 22 -8.93 -1.13 11.57
C ALA A 22 -8.83 0.41 11.67
N TYR A 23 -7.70 0.92 12.16
CA TYR A 23 -7.44 2.36 12.24
C TYR A 23 -7.34 3.00 10.85
N LEU A 24 -6.53 2.40 9.97
CA LEU A 24 -6.40 2.84 8.59
C LEU A 24 -7.72 2.75 7.83
N GLU A 25 -8.53 1.73 8.07
CA GLU A 25 -9.85 1.62 7.44
C GLU A 25 -10.83 2.67 7.95
N GLN A 26 -10.64 3.24 9.14
CA GLN A 26 -11.44 4.37 9.59
C GLN A 26 -11.04 5.67 8.87
N ASP A 27 -9.75 5.94 8.74
CA ASP A 27 -9.25 7.21 8.16
C ASP A 27 -9.15 7.19 6.63
N LEU A 28 -8.82 6.04 6.06
CA LEU A 28 -8.76 5.78 4.63
C LEU A 28 -10.01 5.05 4.13
N GLY A 29 -10.95 4.67 4.99
CA GLY A 29 -12.21 4.03 4.58
C GLY A 29 -13.05 4.88 3.65
N ASP A 30 -12.99 6.21 3.78
CA ASP A 30 -13.62 7.12 2.82
C ASP A 30 -12.95 7.08 1.44
N LEU A 31 -11.68 6.64 1.36
CA LEU A 31 -10.98 6.32 0.11
C LEU A 31 -11.42 4.99 -0.50
N ASN A 32 -12.18 4.14 0.20
CA ASN A 32 -12.81 2.95 -0.42
C ASN A 32 -13.70 3.35 -1.60
N SER A 33 -14.12 4.62 -1.68
CA SER A 33 -14.83 5.20 -2.82
C SER A 33 -14.04 6.23 -3.64
N LYS A 34 -12.81 6.57 -3.23
CA LYS A 34 -12.00 7.67 -3.82
C LYS A 34 -10.50 7.34 -3.81
N CYS A 35 -9.87 7.36 -4.98
CA CYS A 35 -8.43 7.14 -5.10
C CYS A 35 -7.63 8.42 -4.86
N ILE A 36 -6.42 8.30 -4.31
CA ILE A 36 -5.44 9.39 -4.22
C ILE A 36 -4.63 9.45 -5.51
N TYR A 37 -4.31 10.65 -5.99
CA TYR A 37 -3.49 10.85 -7.19
C TYR A 37 -2.22 11.64 -6.85
N LEU A 38 -1.08 11.19 -7.40
CA LEU A 38 0.19 11.93 -7.37
C LEU A 38 0.70 12.11 -8.79
N ASN A 39 0.90 13.36 -9.20
CA ASN A 39 1.65 13.65 -10.41
C ASN A 39 3.15 13.73 -10.10
N GLN A 40 3.96 12.98 -10.83
CA GLN A 40 5.42 13.04 -10.78
C GLN A 40 5.96 13.11 -12.20
N GLY A 41 6.00 14.34 -12.73
CA GLY A 41 6.46 14.60 -14.09
C GLY A 41 5.56 13.95 -15.13
N TRP A 42 6.11 13.02 -15.91
CA TRP A 42 5.40 12.32 -16.98
C TRP A 42 4.28 11.40 -16.48
N TRP A 43 4.45 10.82 -15.29
CA TRP A 43 3.50 9.85 -14.75
C TRP A 43 2.59 10.45 -13.69
N THR A 44 1.36 9.96 -13.64
CA THR A 44 0.41 10.17 -12.55
C THR A 44 0.10 8.83 -11.93
N TYR A 45 0.30 8.69 -10.63
CA TYR A 45 0.02 7.48 -9.88
C TYR A 45 -1.34 7.61 -9.22
N GLN A 46 -2.19 6.61 -9.38
CA GLN A 46 -3.49 6.49 -8.74
C GLN A 46 -3.43 5.36 -7.72
N ILE A 47 -3.76 5.65 -6.46
CA ILE A 47 -3.79 4.67 -5.37
C ILE A 47 -5.22 4.59 -4.88
N CYS A 48 -5.88 3.48 -5.14
CA CYS A 48 -7.17 3.15 -4.57
C CYS A 48 -6.90 2.20 -3.40
N TYR A 49 -7.11 2.68 -2.17
CA TYR A 49 -6.76 1.96 -0.95
C TYR A 49 -7.43 0.57 -0.92
N LYS A 50 -6.64 -0.46 -0.56
CA LYS A 50 -7.01 -1.89 -0.57
C LYS A 50 -7.68 -2.40 -1.86
N LEU A 51 -7.49 -1.71 -2.98
CA LEU A 51 -8.05 -2.10 -4.28
C LEU A 51 -6.95 -2.31 -5.32
N GLN A 52 -6.36 -1.22 -5.81
CA GLN A 52 -5.35 -1.28 -6.88
C GLN A 52 -4.51 0.00 -6.94
N ILE A 53 -3.33 -0.13 -7.51
CA ILE A 53 -2.42 0.98 -7.80
C ILE A 53 -2.15 1.00 -9.31
N ARG A 54 -2.24 2.19 -9.90
CA ARG A 54 -2.01 2.41 -11.34
C ARG A 54 -1.02 3.52 -11.60
N GLN A 55 -0.28 3.38 -12.68
CA GLN A 55 0.52 4.43 -13.29
C GLN A 55 -0.15 4.86 -14.59
N LEU A 56 -0.40 6.17 -14.74
CA LEU A 56 -1.20 6.77 -15.80
C LEU A 56 -0.40 7.89 -16.47
N HIS A 57 -0.35 7.90 -17.81
CA HIS A 57 0.09 9.06 -18.57
C HIS A 57 -1.10 9.69 -19.29
N PHE A 58 -1.20 11.02 -19.23
CA PHE A 58 -2.30 11.77 -19.83
C PHE A 58 -1.82 12.61 -21.01
N LYS A 59 -2.58 12.56 -22.09
CA LYS A 59 -2.47 13.47 -23.24
C LYS A 59 -3.83 14.10 -23.51
N GLU A 60 -3.86 15.43 -23.54
CA GLU A 60 -5.11 16.20 -23.75
C GLU A 60 -6.26 15.76 -22.82
N LYS A 61 -5.94 15.49 -21.54
CA LYS A 61 -6.87 15.01 -20.49
C LYS A 61 -7.43 13.60 -20.71
N LYS A 62 -6.93 12.84 -21.68
CA LYS A 62 -7.24 11.41 -21.87
C LYS A 62 -6.06 10.57 -21.39
N VAL A 63 -6.35 9.43 -20.78
CA VAL A 63 -5.31 8.44 -20.45
C VAL A 63 -4.80 7.87 -21.78
N GLU A 64 -3.52 8.06 -22.07
CA GLU A 64 -2.86 7.53 -23.27
C GLU A 64 -2.13 6.22 -22.97
N LEU A 65 -1.49 6.13 -21.80
CA LEU A 65 -0.80 4.92 -21.33
C LEU A 65 -1.21 4.62 -19.89
N GLN A 66 -1.36 3.33 -19.58
CA GLN A 66 -1.69 2.85 -18.25
C GLN A 66 -0.95 1.55 -17.96
N HIS A 67 -0.42 1.44 -16.75
CA HIS A 67 0.13 0.21 -16.19
C HIS A 67 -0.51 -0.07 -14.83
N GLU A 68 -0.89 -1.32 -14.60
CA GLU A 68 -1.33 -1.78 -13.27
C GLU A 68 -0.07 -2.07 -12.46
N LEU A 69 0.12 -1.37 -11.34
CA LEU A 69 1.26 -1.58 -10.45
C LEU A 69 0.97 -2.60 -9.34
N GLY A 70 -0.24 -3.15 -9.33
CA GLY A 70 -0.67 -4.25 -8.49
C GLY A 70 -2.10 -4.04 -7.95
N THR A 71 -2.72 -5.15 -7.57
CA THR A 71 -3.96 -5.23 -6.79
C THR A 71 -3.63 -5.60 -5.36
N PHE A 72 -4.43 -5.14 -4.40
CA PHE A 72 -4.15 -5.39 -2.98
C PHE A 72 -4.12 -6.89 -2.69
N ASP A 73 -3.03 -7.33 -2.06
CA ASP A 73 -2.79 -8.72 -1.70
C ASP A 73 -2.84 -8.86 -0.18
N GLU A 74 -4.04 -9.20 0.32
CA GLU A 74 -4.30 -9.35 1.75
C GLU A 74 -3.42 -10.46 2.35
N ALA A 75 -3.30 -11.60 1.67
CA ALA A 75 -2.52 -12.73 2.16
C ALA A 75 -1.02 -12.40 2.28
N LEU A 76 -0.43 -11.73 1.29
CA LEU A 76 0.97 -11.28 1.37
C LEU A 76 1.16 -10.16 2.40
N THR A 77 0.16 -9.27 2.54
CA THR A 77 0.17 -8.22 3.56
C THR A 77 0.21 -8.83 4.96
N ASP A 78 -0.72 -9.74 5.26
CA ASP A 78 -0.81 -10.43 6.56
C ASP A 78 0.42 -11.30 6.86
N ALA A 79 0.92 -12.01 5.85
CA ALA A 79 2.15 -12.79 5.97
C ALA A 79 3.36 -11.88 6.28
N SER A 80 3.42 -10.70 5.67
CA SER A 80 4.50 -9.74 5.90
C SER A 80 4.43 -9.09 7.29
N ALA A 81 3.23 -8.94 7.88
CA ALA A 81 3.05 -8.32 9.19
C ALA A 81 3.82 -9.03 10.31
N GLN A 82 4.15 -10.32 10.14
CA GLN A 82 5.00 -11.08 11.07
C GLN A 82 6.45 -10.55 11.17
N GLN A 83 6.88 -9.68 10.25
CA GLN A 83 8.20 -9.06 10.22
C GLN A 83 8.23 -7.67 10.90
N GLU A 84 7.12 -7.21 11.47
CA GLU A 84 7.05 -5.94 12.19
C GLU A 84 7.94 -5.89 13.45
N PRO A 85 8.40 -4.70 13.88
CA PRO A 85 8.06 -3.38 13.35
C PRO A 85 8.93 -2.95 12.16
N PHE A 86 8.29 -2.30 11.17
CA PHE A 86 9.00 -1.69 10.05
C PHE A 86 9.31 -0.21 10.31
N PHE A 87 10.46 0.24 9.83
CA PHE A 87 10.90 1.65 9.93
C PHE A 87 11.31 2.18 8.57
N LEU A 88 10.94 3.44 8.29
CA LEU A 88 11.37 4.12 7.08
C LEU A 88 12.89 4.28 7.04
N SER A 89 13.43 4.15 5.83
CA SER A 89 14.83 4.38 5.52
C SER A 89 15.04 5.78 4.95
N GLU A 90 16.29 6.26 4.87
CA GLU A 90 16.59 7.57 4.28
C GLU A 90 16.06 7.72 2.84
N ALA A 91 16.04 6.62 2.07
CA ALA A 91 15.47 6.60 0.72
C ALA A 91 13.97 6.92 0.69
N ASP A 92 13.27 6.76 1.82
CA ASP A 92 11.84 7.01 1.97
C ASP A 92 11.54 8.43 2.45
N PHE A 93 12.51 9.10 3.08
CA PHE A 93 12.29 10.38 3.76
C PHE A 93 11.89 11.50 2.79
N LEU A 94 11.01 12.40 3.26
CA LEU A 94 10.80 13.71 2.67
C LEU A 94 12.04 14.60 2.92
N PRO A 95 12.29 15.65 2.12
CA PRO A 95 13.52 16.44 2.19
C PRO A 95 13.88 16.98 3.59
N ASP A 96 12.88 17.38 4.38
CA ASP A 96 13.08 17.99 5.70
C ASP A 96 12.94 16.99 6.87
N MET A 97 12.79 15.70 6.57
CA MET A 97 12.59 14.67 7.58
C MET A 97 13.88 13.94 7.93
N LYS A 98 14.10 13.77 9.24
CA LYS A 98 15.28 13.09 9.81
C LYS A 98 14.92 11.97 10.79
N THR A 99 13.64 11.65 10.91
CA THR A 99 13.13 10.70 11.90
C THR A 99 12.77 9.38 11.23
N HIS A 100 13.23 8.28 11.80
CA HIS A 100 12.79 6.93 11.42
C HIS A 100 11.40 6.67 11.96
N LEU A 101 10.39 6.93 11.13
CA LEU A 101 8.99 6.65 11.46
C LEU A 101 8.67 5.18 11.22
N ARG A 102 7.83 4.62 12.09
CA ARG A 102 7.18 3.34 11.84
C ARG A 102 6.16 3.49 10.72
N TYR A 103 5.94 2.42 9.96
CA TYR A 103 4.94 2.42 8.89
C TYR A 103 4.18 1.10 8.83
N ALA A 104 2.91 1.17 8.45
CA ALA A 104 2.11 0.01 8.08
C ALA A 104 2.43 -0.38 6.64
N ARG A 105 2.60 -1.68 6.39
CA ARG A 105 3.06 -2.21 5.10
C ARG A 105 1.91 -2.93 4.40
N HIS A 106 1.54 -2.46 3.21
CA HIS A 106 0.57 -3.13 2.33
C HIS A 106 1.24 -3.59 1.05
N ILE A 107 0.95 -4.83 0.64
CA ILE A 107 1.49 -5.43 -0.58
C ILE A 107 0.42 -5.37 -1.68
N PHE A 108 0.83 -4.91 -2.85
CA PHE A 108 0.05 -4.94 -4.07
C PHE A 108 0.78 -5.79 -5.10
N SER A 109 0.20 -6.92 -5.50
CA SER A 109 0.79 -7.92 -6.38
C SER A 109 0.00 -8.02 -7.70
N ASN A 110 0.38 -8.92 -8.62
CA ASN A 110 -0.38 -9.20 -9.84
C ASN A 110 -0.64 -7.97 -10.74
N GLY A 111 0.35 -7.07 -10.86
CA GLY A 111 0.28 -5.95 -11.81
C GLY A 111 0.46 -6.39 -13.27
N SER A 112 0.54 -5.41 -14.17
CA SER A 112 0.70 -5.69 -15.60
C SER A 112 2.13 -6.17 -15.93
N PRO A 113 2.32 -7.05 -16.94
CA PRO A 113 3.62 -7.60 -17.32
C PRO A 113 4.70 -6.55 -17.58
N CYS A 114 5.89 -6.77 -17.04
CA CYS A 114 7.05 -5.90 -17.16
C CYS A 114 7.82 -6.13 -18.47
N GLY A 115 7.22 -5.75 -19.61
CA GLY A 115 7.82 -5.94 -20.93
C GLY A 115 7.05 -6.95 -21.76
N GLU A 116 7.75 -7.94 -22.32
CA GLU A 116 7.18 -8.97 -23.22
C GLU A 116 6.49 -10.11 -22.42
N GLU A 117 5.81 -11.04 -23.12
CA GLU A 117 5.21 -12.24 -22.51
C GLU A 117 6.28 -13.07 -21.78
N ASP A 118 5.94 -13.62 -20.60
CA ASP A 118 6.82 -14.28 -19.60
C ASP A 118 7.72 -13.36 -18.74
N SER A 119 7.51 -12.05 -18.79
CA SER A 119 8.18 -11.11 -17.88
C SER A 119 7.58 -11.10 -16.46
N GLU A 120 8.41 -10.71 -15.49
CA GLU A 120 7.99 -10.38 -14.12
C GLU A 120 6.78 -9.42 -14.15
N VAL A 121 5.87 -9.55 -13.20
CA VAL A 121 4.72 -8.63 -13.10
C VAL A 121 5.06 -7.45 -12.19
N ARG A 122 4.54 -6.27 -12.54
CA ARG A 122 4.68 -5.10 -11.68
C ARG A 122 4.05 -5.36 -10.30
N HIS A 123 4.69 -4.86 -9.27
CA HIS A 123 4.21 -4.96 -7.89
C HIS A 123 4.62 -3.74 -7.08
N THR A 124 3.86 -3.43 -6.04
CA THR A 124 4.07 -2.26 -5.21
C THR A 124 4.02 -2.60 -3.73
N GLU A 125 4.96 -2.08 -2.97
CA GLU A 125 4.86 -1.96 -1.51
C GLU A 125 4.40 -0.56 -1.15
N LEU A 126 3.21 -0.46 -0.54
CA LEU A 126 2.67 0.77 0.01
C LEU A 126 3.03 0.85 1.50
N ARG A 127 3.82 1.86 1.86
CA ARG A 127 4.25 2.18 3.23
C ARG A 127 3.42 3.35 3.73
N ILE A 128 2.60 3.13 4.75
CA ILE A 128 1.74 4.18 5.30
C ILE A 128 2.35 4.64 6.62
N ALA A 129 2.78 5.89 6.69
CA ALA A 129 3.51 6.46 7.83
C ALA A 129 2.82 7.74 8.35
N CYS A 130 3.12 8.11 9.59
CA CYS A 130 2.70 9.39 10.16
C CYS A 130 3.27 10.57 9.35
N SER A 131 2.48 11.62 9.15
CA SER A 131 2.95 12.93 8.68
C SER A 131 3.01 13.96 9.82
N PRO A 132 4.18 14.25 10.41
CA PRO A 132 4.29 15.15 11.56
C PRO A 132 3.90 16.61 11.29
N ASP A 133 3.93 17.05 10.04
CA ASP A 133 3.59 18.41 9.62
C ASP A 133 2.10 18.61 9.33
N MET A 134 1.26 17.59 9.60
CA MET A 134 -0.17 17.58 9.32
C MET A 134 -0.56 17.68 7.83
N GLY A 135 0.40 17.57 6.91
CA GLY A 135 0.17 17.43 5.47
C GLY A 135 -0.07 15.99 5.05
N ILE A 136 -0.70 15.79 3.88
CA ILE A 136 -0.68 14.50 3.18
C ILE A 136 0.44 14.56 2.15
N HIS A 137 1.42 13.67 2.27
CA HIS A 137 2.53 13.60 1.31
C HIS A 137 2.63 12.22 0.70
N MET A 138 3.18 12.17 -0.50
CA MET A 138 3.43 10.92 -1.17
C MET A 138 4.79 10.95 -1.85
N LYS A 139 5.56 9.88 -1.66
CA LYS A 139 6.82 9.65 -2.36
C LYS A 139 6.74 8.31 -3.07
N ILE A 140 7.17 8.26 -4.32
CA ILE A 140 7.28 7.01 -5.07
C ILE A 140 8.69 6.86 -5.62
N ARG A 141 9.17 5.62 -5.61
CA ARG A 141 10.43 5.20 -6.23
C ARG A 141 10.29 3.81 -6.83
N GLU A 142 11.10 3.55 -7.83
CA GLU A 142 11.24 2.24 -8.49
C GLU A 142 12.67 1.73 -8.21
N PRO A 143 12.92 1.11 -7.03
CA PRO A 143 14.26 0.62 -6.67
C PRO A 143 14.81 -0.41 -7.66
N GLU A 144 13.93 -1.25 -8.18
CA GLU A 144 14.21 -2.26 -9.20
C GLU A 144 13.16 -2.12 -10.28
N VAL A 145 13.50 -2.48 -11.52
CA VAL A 145 12.56 -2.38 -12.65
C VAL A 145 11.28 -3.14 -12.31
N CYS A 146 10.13 -2.46 -12.41
CA CYS A 146 8.80 -2.97 -12.10
C CYS A 146 8.51 -3.30 -10.63
N SER A 147 9.42 -2.98 -9.71
CA SER A 147 9.19 -2.99 -8.28
C SER A 147 9.04 -1.56 -7.77
N TYR A 148 7.87 -1.23 -7.22
CA TYR A 148 7.59 0.13 -6.75
C TYR A 148 7.50 0.17 -5.23
N ILE A 149 8.03 1.25 -4.64
CA ILE A 149 7.79 1.58 -3.24
C ILE A 149 7.11 2.94 -3.22
N ILE A 150 5.91 2.97 -2.64
CA ILE A 150 5.15 4.19 -2.40
C ILE A 150 5.10 4.41 -0.90
N VAL A 151 5.44 5.61 -0.47
CA VAL A 151 5.27 6.05 0.91
C VAL A 151 4.16 7.07 0.94
N LEU A 152 3.09 6.76 1.67
CA LEU A 152 1.97 7.64 1.93
C LEU A 152 2.08 8.15 3.37
N TYR A 153 2.30 9.45 3.52
CA TYR A 153 2.35 10.12 4.80
C TYR A 153 0.98 10.69 5.13
N LEU A 154 0.42 10.28 6.27
CA LEU A 154 -0.91 10.68 6.71
C LEU A 154 -0.85 11.31 8.10
N PRO A 155 -1.50 12.47 8.32
CA PRO A 155 -1.58 13.08 9.63
C PRO A 155 -2.26 12.17 10.67
N ALA A 156 -3.31 11.46 10.26
CA ALA A 156 -4.08 10.61 11.15
C ALA A 156 -3.22 9.54 11.82
N LEU A 157 -2.29 8.91 11.09
CA LEU A 157 -1.42 7.88 11.67
C LEU A 157 -0.52 8.38 12.81
N CYS A 158 -0.34 9.69 12.95
CA CYS A 158 0.40 10.28 14.06
C CYS A 158 -0.36 10.20 15.40
N GLU A 159 -1.67 9.98 15.38
CA GLU A 159 -2.47 9.80 16.60
C GLU A 159 -2.44 8.35 17.11
N HIS A 160 -2.03 7.39 16.27
CA HIS A 160 -1.88 6.01 16.69
C HIS A 160 -0.63 5.84 17.58
N PRO A 161 -0.75 5.27 18.80
CA PRO A 161 0.35 5.18 19.76
C PRO A 161 1.65 4.57 19.18
N ASP A 162 1.51 3.50 18.40
CA ASP A 162 2.67 2.78 17.83
C ASP A 162 3.27 3.40 16.56
N TYR A 163 2.56 4.33 15.89
CA TYR A 163 3.03 4.96 14.64
C TYR A 163 3.32 6.45 14.80
N SER A 164 2.93 7.03 15.95
CA SER A 164 3.33 8.37 16.35
C SER A 164 4.87 8.47 16.44
N PRO A 165 5.47 9.62 16.08
CA PRO A 165 6.90 9.82 16.24
C PRO A 165 7.30 9.65 17.70
N ALA A 166 8.43 8.99 17.97
CA ALA A 166 8.95 8.89 19.32
C ALA A 166 9.15 10.30 19.88
N ARG A 167 8.55 10.58 21.05
CA ARG A 167 8.82 11.84 21.77
C ARG A 167 10.26 11.75 22.26
N GLY A 168 11.11 12.63 21.74
CA GLY A 168 12.48 12.83 22.24
C GLY A 168 12.51 13.40 23.64
#